data_AF-A0A0F9AW37-F1
#
_entry.id   AF-A0A0F9AW37-F1
#
_cell.length_a   1.000
_cell.length_b   1.000
_cell.length_c   1.000
_cell.angle_alpha   90.00
_cell.angle_beta   90.00
_cell.angle_gamma   90.00
#
_symmetry.space_group_name_H-M   'P 1'
#
loop_
_entity.id
_entity.type
_entity.pdbx_description
1 polymer ?
#
loop_
_entity_poly.entity_id
_entity_poly.type
_entity_poly.pdbx_seq_one_letter_code
_entity_poly.pdbx_strand_id
1 'polypeptide(L)'
;MPRVAVAQIKVIDNVEKNSQQILKFIDKAFNRKADIVCFPETCLNPDHENVLDVSGHIKEIRERCRKKSIYCIFGSYIKSGKKIKDQKNNSQKIPKTIEGQIQRSKNLKDKFTKKLKDKFTKKLNL
;
A
#
# COMPACT_ATOMS: atom_id res chain seq x y z
N MET A 1 -20.73 1.55 -12.24
CA MET A 1 -19.37 1.26 -12.76
C MET A 1 -18.35 1.95 -11.88
N PRO A 2 -17.27 1.29 -11.42
CA PRO A 2 -16.29 1.93 -10.55
C PRO A 2 -15.56 3.07 -11.25
N ARG A 3 -15.41 4.21 -10.58
CA ARG A 3 -14.71 5.40 -11.05
C ARG A 3 -13.31 5.43 -10.46
N VAL A 4 -12.31 5.35 -11.33
CA VAL A 4 -10.90 5.29 -10.94
C VAL A 4 -10.23 6.61 -11.29
N ALA A 5 -9.52 7.20 -10.32
CA ALA A 5 -8.67 8.36 -10.50
C ALA A 5 -7.19 7.92 -10.46
N VAL A 6 -6.37 8.55 -11.29
CA VAL A 6 -4.91 8.39 -11.26
C VAL A 6 -4.30 9.74 -10.87
N ALA A 7 -3.52 9.75 -9.81
CA ALA A 7 -2.89 10.95 -9.29
C ALA A 7 -1.44 11.02 -9.77
N GLN A 8 -1.13 11.98 -10.65
CA GLN A 8 0.24 12.33 -10.96
C GLN A 8 0.74 13.35 -9.93
N ILE A 9 1.77 12.99 -9.17
CA ILE A 9 2.35 13.83 -8.12
C ILE A 9 3.87 13.90 -8.28
N LYS A 10 4.47 15.02 -7.86
CA LYS A 10 5.92 15.14 -7.74
C LYS A 10 6.34 14.50 -6.43
N VAL A 11 7.05 13.37 -6.52
CA VAL A 11 7.66 12.72 -5.35
C VAL A 11 8.91 13.50 -4.97
N ILE A 12 9.03 13.81 -3.68
CA ILE A 12 10.18 14.52 -3.13
C ILE A 12 10.80 13.73 -1.98
N ASP A 13 12.04 14.02 -1.65
CA ASP A 13 12.77 13.35 -0.57
C ASP A 13 12.34 13.88 0.82
N ASN A 14 11.04 13.74 1.10
CA ASN A 14 10.44 14.13 2.37
C ASN A 14 9.09 13.42 2.54
N VAL A 15 9.06 12.43 3.45
CA VAL A 15 7.87 11.59 3.70
C VAL A 15 6.66 12.40 4.14
N GLU A 16 6.83 13.39 5.02
CA GLU A 16 5.74 14.22 5.51
C GLU A 16 5.06 14.97 4.35
N LYS A 17 5.84 15.66 3.53
CA LYS A 17 5.30 16.39 2.38
C LYS A 17 4.64 15.45 1.35
N ASN A 18 5.22 14.27 1.14
CA ASN A 18 4.61 13.25 0.28
C ASN A 18 3.26 12.75 0.84
N SER A 19 3.19 12.48 2.15
CA SER A 19 1.95 12.10 2.84
C SER A 19 0.88 13.18 2.67
N GLN A 20 1.23 14.45 2.88
CA GLN A 20 0.30 15.57 2.68
C GLN A 20 -0.19 15.68 1.23
N GLN A 21 0.68 15.42 0.25
CA GLN A 21 0.26 15.34 -1.16
C GLN A 21 -0.75 14.20 -1.39
N ILE A 22 -0.48 13.00 -0.86
CA ILE A 22 -1.40 11.86 -0.98
C ILE A 22 -2.77 12.20 -0.40
N LEU A 23 -2.81 12.76 0.82
CA LEU A 23 -4.05 13.19 1.48
C LEU A 23 -4.83 14.21 0.65
N LYS A 24 -4.13 15.22 0.12
CA LYS A 24 -4.72 16.24 -0.77
C LYS A 24 -5.35 15.63 -2.02
N PHE A 25 -4.71 14.63 -2.63
CA PHE A 25 -5.23 13.99 -3.84
C PHE A 25 -6.35 12.99 -3.56
N ILE A 26 -6.36 12.34 -2.39
CA ILE A 26 -7.53 11.59 -1.90
C ILE A 26 -8.75 12.51 -1.81
N ASP A 27 -8.58 13.70 -1.22
CA ASP A 27 -9.67 14.68 -1.10
C ASP A 27 -10.16 15.15 -2.48
N LYS A 28 -9.24 15.43 -3.41
CA LYS A 28 -9.59 15.78 -4.80
C LYS A 28 -10.32 14.65 -5.53
N ALA A 29 -9.89 13.40 -5.37
CA ALA A 29 -10.48 12.24 -6.02
C ALA A 29 -11.91 12.01 -5.49
N PHE A 30 -12.10 12.10 -4.18
CA PHE A 30 -13.41 12.04 -3.54
C PHE A 30 -14.36 13.14 -4.05
N ASN A 31 -13.89 14.39 -4.12
CA ASN A 31 -14.70 15.51 -4.64
C ASN A 31 -15.10 15.31 -6.12
N ARG A 32 -14.33 14.53 -6.88
CA ARG A 32 -14.65 14.13 -8.26
C ARG A 32 -15.47 12.84 -8.35
N LYS A 33 -15.94 12.33 -7.21
CA LYS A 33 -16.74 11.11 -7.05
C LYS A 33 -16.00 9.85 -7.55
N ALA A 34 -14.69 9.77 -7.33
CA ALA A 34 -13.93 8.55 -7.59
C ALA A 34 -14.11 7.53 -6.44
N ASP A 35 -14.20 6.26 -6.79
CA ASP A 35 -14.25 5.14 -5.84
C ASP A 35 -12.84 4.66 -5.45
N ILE A 36 -11.87 4.85 -6.35
CA ILE A 36 -10.47 4.42 -6.19
C ILE A 36 -9.54 5.54 -6.68
N VAL A 37 -8.46 5.79 -5.94
CA VAL A 37 -7.34 6.63 -6.38
C VAL A 37 -6.04 5.83 -6.38
N CYS A 38 -5.31 5.89 -7.50
CA CYS A 38 -4.00 5.25 -7.67
C CYS A 38 -2.90 6.30 -7.75
N PHE A 39 -1.81 6.07 -7.01
CA PHE A 39 -0.63 6.93 -6.97
C PHE A 39 0.57 6.26 -7.65
N PRO A 40 1.63 7.03 -7.98
CA PRO A 40 2.86 6.48 -8.51
C PRO A 40 3.53 5.51 -7.55
N GLU A 41 4.43 4.69 -8.09
CA GLU A 41 5.27 3.81 -7.28
C GLU A 41 6.14 4.63 -6.31
N THR A 42 6.39 4.07 -5.11
CA THR A 42 7.28 4.66 -4.08
C THR A 42 6.98 6.10 -3.67
N CYS A 43 5.73 6.55 -3.82
CA CYS A 43 5.41 7.96 -3.66
C CYS A 43 5.31 8.46 -2.21
N LEU A 44 5.22 7.57 -1.22
CA LEU A 44 5.23 7.96 0.20
C LEU A 44 6.67 8.09 0.72
N ASN A 45 7.44 7.02 0.61
CA ASN A 45 8.86 6.97 0.96
C ASN A 45 9.68 6.48 -0.25
N PRO A 46 10.33 7.39 -0.99
CA PRO A 46 11.08 7.06 -2.20
C PRO A 46 12.49 6.53 -1.93
N ASP A 47 13.05 6.77 -0.74
CA ASP A 47 14.40 6.34 -0.40
C ASP A 47 14.39 4.86 0.05
N HIS A 48 15.11 4.04 -0.70
CA HIS A 48 15.27 2.60 -0.44
C HIS A 48 16.49 2.30 0.44
N GLU A 49 17.46 3.20 0.53
CA GLU A 49 18.64 3.07 1.37
C GLU A 49 18.32 3.50 2.81
N ASN A 50 17.60 4.61 2.98
CA ASN A 50 17.22 5.16 4.29
C ASN A 50 15.72 4.97 4.58
N VAL A 51 15.27 3.72 4.65
CA VAL A 51 13.85 3.43 4.88
C VAL A 51 13.37 3.90 6.27
N LEU A 52 12.59 4.98 6.28
CA LEU A 52 11.95 5.55 7.46
C LEU A 52 10.72 4.73 7.92
N ASP A 53 10.38 4.83 9.21
CA ASP A 53 9.10 4.33 9.70
C ASP A 53 7.96 5.25 9.24
N VAL A 54 7.08 4.70 8.41
CA VAL A 54 5.93 5.40 7.83
C VAL A 54 4.59 4.96 8.41
N SER A 55 4.60 4.17 9.49
CA SER A 55 3.38 3.60 10.10
C SER A 55 2.36 4.67 10.50
N GLY A 56 2.82 5.81 11.02
CA GLY A 56 2.01 6.98 11.34
C GLY A 56 1.28 7.55 10.13
N HIS A 57 1.99 7.80 9.04
CA HIS A 57 1.42 8.33 7.80
C HIS A 57 0.44 7.34 7.15
N ILE A 58 0.75 6.03 7.15
CA ILE A 58 -0.18 5.01 6.65
C ILE A 58 -1.49 5.00 7.46
N LYS A 59 -1.40 5.14 8.79
CA LYS A 59 -2.58 5.24 9.66
C LYS A 59 -3.42 6.46 9.31
N GLU A 60 -2.79 7.60 9.07
CA GLU A 60 -3.48 8.84 8.67
C GLU A 60 -4.16 8.71 7.30
N ILE A 61 -3.45 8.20 6.29
CA ILE A 61 -3.98 7.95 4.95
C ILE A 61 -5.18 7.00 5.02
N ARG A 62 -5.08 5.92 5.81
CA ARG A 62 -6.18 4.97 6.01
C ARG A 62 -7.40 5.63 6.64
N GLU A 63 -7.19 6.45 7.66
CA GLU A 63 -8.28 7.17 8.32
C GLU A 63 -8.95 8.18 7.37
N ARG A 64 -8.16 8.85 6.53
CA ARG A 64 -8.68 9.75 5.49
C ARG A 64 -9.54 9.01 4.48
N CYS A 65 -9.07 7.86 3.99
CA CYS A 65 -9.80 7.00 3.07
C CYS A 65 -11.12 6.51 3.68
N ARG A 66 -11.09 6.08 4.95
CA ARG A 66 -12.28 5.64 5.70
C ARG A 66 -13.33 6.73 5.81
N LYS A 67 -12.94 7.95 6.20
CA LYS A 67 -13.85 9.10 6.30
C LYS A 67 -14.50 9.47 4.97
N LYS A 68 -13.84 9.18 3.85
CA LYS A 68 -14.28 9.55 2.49
C LYS A 68 -14.84 8.38 1.68
N SER A 69 -14.91 7.19 2.25
CA SER A 69 -15.35 5.96 1.57
C SER A 69 -14.68 5.76 0.19
N ILE A 70 -13.38 6.02 0.09
CA ILE A 70 -12.58 5.89 -1.13
C ILE A 70 -11.42 4.91 -0.90
N TYR A 71 -11.11 4.08 -1.88
CA TYR A 71 -9.92 3.21 -1.84
C TYR A 71 -8.69 3.95 -2.36
N CYS A 72 -7.54 3.71 -1.75
CA CYS A 72 -6.26 4.31 -2.14
C CYS A 72 -5.21 3.23 -2.39
N ILE A 73 -4.51 3.32 -3.51
CA ILE A 73 -3.39 2.45 -3.87
C ILE A 73 -2.15 3.33 -4.05
N PHE A 74 -1.11 3.07 -3.27
CA PHE A 74 0.15 3.81 -3.32
C PHE A 74 1.34 2.89 -3.00
N GLY A 75 2.52 3.24 -3.51
CA GLY A 75 3.77 2.54 -3.22
C GLY A 75 4.58 3.21 -2.11
N SER A 76 5.30 2.42 -1.31
CA SER A 76 6.25 2.89 -0.31
C SER A 76 7.26 1.81 0.02
N TYR A 77 8.52 2.19 0.26
CA TYR A 77 9.42 1.34 1.03
C TYR A 77 8.98 1.34 2.50
N ILE A 78 8.95 0.15 3.10
CA ILE A 78 8.54 -0.06 4.50
C ILE A 78 9.62 -0.89 5.18
N LYS A 79 10.05 -0.46 6.36
CA LYS A 79 11.01 -1.19 7.17
C LYS A 79 10.38 -2.51 7.63
N SER A 80 10.75 -3.62 7.01
CA SER A 80 10.38 -4.95 7.51
C SER A 80 11.22 -5.23 8.75
N GLY A 81 10.58 -5.42 9.91
CA GLY A 81 11.30 -5.71 11.15
C GLY A 81 12.22 -6.91 10.96
N LYS A 82 13.54 -6.71 11.16
CA LYS A 82 14.47 -7.83 11.33
C LYS A 82 13.94 -8.69 12.49
N LYS A 83 13.86 -10.01 12.28
CA LYS A 83 13.75 -10.96 13.40
C LYS A 83 14.99 -10.77 14.25
N ILE A 84 14.83 -10.17 15.43
CA ILE A 84 15.84 -10.22 16.48
C ILE A 84 15.87 -11.68 16.95
N LYS A 85 16.83 -12.46 16.44
CA LYS A 85 17.27 -13.69 17.11
C LYS A 85 18.34 -13.28 18.12
N ASP A 86 17.93 -12.60 19.18
CA ASP A 86 18.75 -12.53 20.39
C ASP A 86 18.28 -13.67 21.30
N GLN A 87 19.08 -14.72 21.31
CA GLN A 87 19.11 -15.68 22.40
C GLN A 87 19.48 -14.92 23.67
N LYS A 88 18.46 -14.56 24.47
CA LYS A 88 18.40 -14.66 25.95
C LYS A 88 17.26 -13.77 26.48
N ASN A 89 16.27 -14.43 27.06
CA ASN A 89 15.41 -13.97 28.15
C ASN A 89 14.65 -12.64 27.97
N ASN A 90 13.50 -12.69 27.28
CA ASN A 90 12.18 -12.50 27.90
C ASN A 90 11.11 -12.40 26.80
N SER A 91 10.26 -13.41 26.75
CA SER A 91 9.19 -13.56 25.76
C SER A 91 8.06 -12.55 26.00
N GLN A 92 8.07 -11.41 25.32
CA GLN A 92 6.83 -10.67 25.05
C GLN A 92 6.30 -11.05 23.67
N LYS A 93 5.20 -11.81 23.69
CA LYS A 93 4.46 -12.26 22.51
C LYS A 93 3.93 -11.07 21.72
N ILE A 94 4.29 -10.99 20.45
CA ILE A 94 3.67 -10.08 19.47
C ILE A 94 2.32 -10.68 19.02
N PRO A 95 1.25 -9.88 18.86
CA PRO A 95 -0.08 -10.37 18.50
C PRO A 95 -0.11 -11.02 17.11
N LYS A 96 -0.81 -12.16 17.01
CA LYS A 96 -1.01 -13.05 15.83
C LYS A 96 -1.62 -12.38 14.58
N THR A 97 -1.85 -11.06 14.60
CA THR A 97 -2.63 -10.33 13.58
C THR A 97 -1.83 -10.01 12.32
N ILE A 98 -0.50 -9.95 12.40
CA ILE A 98 0.37 -9.50 11.28
C ILE A 98 0.73 -10.67 10.34
N GLU A 99 0.95 -11.87 10.87
CA GLU A 99 1.23 -13.07 10.07
C GLU A 99 0.08 -13.39 9.10
N GLY A 100 -1.16 -13.17 9.54
CA GLY A 100 -2.34 -13.32 8.70
C GLY A 100 -2.39 -12.35 7.51
N GLN A 101 -1.85 -11.12 7.64
CA GLN A 101 -1.88 -10.13 6.56
C GLN A 101 -0.81 -10.42 5.49
N ILE A 102 0.37 -10.89 5.90
CA ILE A 102 1.46 -11.27 4.98
C ILE A 102 1.07 -12.52 4.20
N GLN A 103 0.51 -13.53 4.86
CA GLN A 103 0.06 -14.76 4.20
C GLN A 103 -1.08 -14.48 3.20
N ARG A 104 -2.01 -13.58 3.55
CA ARG A 104 -3.13 -13.19 2.68
C ARG A 104 -2.67 -12.41 1.44
N SER A 105 -1.65 -11.56 1.57
CA SER A 105 -1.06 -10.82 0.44
C SER A 105 -0.34 -11.73 -0.55
N LYS A 106 0.43 -12.72 -0.06
CA LYS A 106 1.09 -13.74 -0.92
C LYS A 106 0.06 -14.58 -1.68
N ASN A 107 -0.94 -15.11 -0.98
CA ASN A 107 -2.02 -15.88 -1.60
C ASN A 107 -2.83 -15.07 -2.62
N LEU A 108 -3.00 -13.75 -2.42
CA LEU A 108 -3.69 -12.89 -3.38
C LEU A 108 -2.88 -12.70 -4.67
N LYS A 109 -1.56 -12.49 -4.54
CA LYS A 109 -0.65 -12.39 -5.70
C LYS A 109 -0.67 -13.68 -6.52
N ASP A 110 -0.54 -14.83 -5.87
CA ASP A 110 -0.52 -16.13 -6.54
C ASP A 110 -1.85 -16.47 -7.24
N LYS A 111 -2.98 -16.10 -6.61
CA LYS A 111 -4.30 -16.30 -7.20
C LYS A 111 -4.53 -15.37 -8.41
N PHE A 112 -3.98 -14.16 -8.37
CA PHE A 112 -4.09 -13.20 -9.46
C PHE A 112 -3.21 -13.59 -10.67
N THR A 113 -1.97 -14.01 -10.45
CA THR A 113 -1.08 -14.51 -11.52
C THR A 113 -1.62 -15.78 -12.14
N LYS A 114 -2.18 -16.72 -11.37
CA LYS A 114 -2.82 -17.91 -11.92
C LYS A 114 -4.02 -17.57 -12.81
N LYS A 115 -4.89 -16.68 -12.34
CA LYS A 115 -6.08 -16.25 -13.10
C LYS A 115 -5.75 -15.49 -14.37
N LEU A 116 -4.66 -14.70 -14.36
CA LEU A 116 -4.15 -14.05 -15.56
C LEU A 116 -3.60 -15.07 -16.57
N LYS A 117 -2.75 -16.00 -16.12
CA LYS A 117 -2.20 -17.05 -17.00
C LYS A 117 -3.32 -17.85 -17.67
N ASP A 118 -4.29 -18.37 -16.92
CA ASP A 118 -5.40 -19.16 -17.46
C ASP A 118 -6.24 -18.39 -18.51
N LYS A 119 -6.37 -17.07 -18.35
CA LYS A 119 -7.11 -16.21 -19.28
C LYS A 119 -6.32 -15.94 -20.56
N PHE A 120 -4.99 -15.88 -20.49
CA PHE A 120 -4.12 -15.73 -21.65
C PHE A 120 -3.99 -17.04 -22.42
N THR A 121 -3.85 -18.19 -21.77
CA THR A 121 -3.75 -19.49 -22.46
C THR A 121 -5.04 -19.85 -23.21
N LYS A 122 -6.21 -19.50 -22.67
CA LYS A 122 -7.50 -19.71 -23.36
C LYS A 122 -7.70 -18.82 -24.58
N LYS A 123 -6.96 -17.72 -24.70
CA LYS A 123 -7.08 -16.76 -25.80
C LYS A 123 -6.09 -17.04 -26.94
N LEU A 124 -5.12 -17.92 -26.73
CA LEU A 124 -4.10 -18.33 -27.70
C LEU A 124 -4.42 -19.66 -28.41
N ASN A 125 -5.46 -20.37 -27.98
CA ASN A 125 -5.92 -21.65 -28.56
C ASN A 125 -7.29 -21.52 -29.28
N LEU A 126 -7.62 -20.32 -29.78
CA LEU A 126 -8.78 -19.99 -30.63
C LEU A 126 -8.25 -19.19 -31.82
#